data_AF-A0A818VVI9-F1
#
_entry.id   AF-A0A818VVI9-F1
#
_cell.length_a   1.000
_cell.length_b   1.000
_cell.length_c   1.000
_cell.angle_alpha   90.00
_cell.angle_beta   90.00
_cell.angle_gamma   90.00
#
_symmetry.space_group_name_H-M   'P 1'
#
loop_
_entity.id
_entity.type
_entity.pdbx_description
1 polymer ?
#
loop_
_entity_poly.entity_id
_entity_poly.type
_entity_poly.pdbx_seq_one_letter_code
_entity_poly.pdbx_strand_id
1 'polypeptide(L)'
;MSTLISFLVLIALISINDIGVNGSLNYETSCTCDSFSGNVCTKYTCSTAPPSLKCFPGSSQLILEDGSFKALSAATIGDRVLVNKDNAYEPIIGFIHAKREDLFEFLAIEVQSAGSNLTSTLLVSCNHLIFDFDSGDARFAGKFRVGDRVQMLHNDQILPGEVIKVKLTKQQGFYAPLTKSGTIVVNGVLASNYATVSNHALAHRVMGIYRWWISLFGASASSEHLPWLMEALMSVEKMIRWCSGQVLTGSHIYDGVFEVSTII
;
A
#
# COMPACT_ATOMS: atom_id res chain seq x y z
N MET A 1 -6.32 35.89 -3.68
CA MET A 1 -5.75 35.67 -2.33
C MET A 1 -6.82 35.51 -1.25
N SER A 2 -7.97 36.19 -1.31
CA SER A 2 -9.01 36.09 -0.25
C SER A 2 -9.87 34.81 -0.28
N THR A 3 -10.03 34.15 -1.44
CA THR A 3 -10.87 32.94 -1.55
C THR A 3 -10.18 31.68 -1.00
N LEU A 4 -8.85 31.58 -1.08
CA LEU A 4 -8.08 30.48 -0.47
C LEU A 4 -8.06 30.59 1.06
N ILE A 5 -7.97 31.80 1.60
CA ILE A 5 -7.92 32.04 3.04
C ILE A 5 -9.29 31.75 3.68
N SER A 6 -10.39 32.14 3.03
CA SER A 6 -11.74 31.76 3.49
C SER A 6 -12.01 30.25 3.44
N PHE A 7 -11.40 29.52 2.50
CA PHE A 7 -11.52 28.06 2.42
C PHE A 7 -10.74 27.35 3.54
N LEU A 8 -9.55 27.86 3.87
CA LEU A 8 -8.71 27.34 4.95
C LEU A 8 -9.31 27.60 6.35
N VAL A 9 -9.96 28.75 6.56
CA VAL A 9 -10.63 29.08 7.83
C VAL A 9 -11.88 28.22 8.08
N LEU A 10 -12.59 27.83 7.03
CA LEU A 10 -13.76 26.94 7.15
C LEU A 10 -13.35 25.50 7.51
N ILE A 11 -12.19 25.04 7.05
CA ILE A 11 -11.64 23.71 7.36
C ILE A 11 -11.16 23.66 8.82
N ALA A 12 -10.54 24.73 9.33
CA ALA A 12 -10.07 24.81 10.72
C ALA A 12 -11.22 24.75 11.76
N LEU A 13 -12.42 25.20 11.40
CA LEU A 13 -13.58 25.20 12.30
C LEU A 13 -14.27 23.83 12.42
N ILE A 14 -14.01 22.90 11.49
CA ILE A 14 -14.58 21.53 11.51
C ILE A 14 -13.73 20.60 12.38
N SER A 15 -12.47 20.94 12.66
CA SER A 15 -11.49 20.09 13.36
C SER A 15 -11.57 20.08 14.90
N ILE A 16 -12.61 20.66 15.51
CA ILE A 16 -12.65 20.82 16.98
C ILE A 16 -13.43 19.69 17.70
N ASN A 17 -14.16 18.85 16.99
CA ASN A 17 -14.92 17.76 17.63
C ASN A 17 -14.49 16.40 17.08
N ASP A 18 -13.45 15.81 17.67
CA ASP A 18 -13.56 14.42 18.13
C ASP A 18 -12.45 14.09 19.13
N ILE A 19 -12.89 13.86 20.37
CA ILE A 19 -12.08 13.53 21.54
C ILE A 19 -12.04 12.01 21.67
N GLY A 20 -10.82 11.45 21.61
CA GLY A 20 -10.41 10.27 22.37
C GLY A 20 -10.96 8.91 21.94
N VAL A 21 -10.09 8.08 21.34
CA VAL A 21 -10.28 6.62 21.38
C VAL A 21 -8.99 5.96 21.88
N ASN A 22 -9.06 5.43 23.11
CA ASN A 22 -8.02 4.67 23.77
C ASN A 22 -7.73 3.35 23.03
N GLY A 23 -6.46 2.95 23.06
CA GLY A 23 -5.92 1.77 22.38
C GLY A 23 -6.50 0.44 22.85
N SER A 24 -6.90 -0.37 21.87
CA SER A 24 -6.74 -1.83 21.80
C SER A 24 -7.31 -2.30 20.46
N LEU A 25 -6.47 -2.33 19.42
CA LEU A 25 -6.85 -2.77 18.08
C LEU A 25 -6.87 -4.30 18.01
N ASN A 26 -7.93 -4.91 18.53
CA ASN A 26 -8.26 -6.30 18.28
C ASN A 26 -9.02 -6.39 16.96
N TYR A 27 -8.37 -6.90 15.91
CA TYR A 27 -9.00 -7.18 14.62
C TYR A 27 -9.97 -8.36 14.78
N GLU A 28 -11.25 -8.12 14.46
CA GLU A 28 -12.24 -9.19 14.36
C GLU A 28 -12.31 -9.58 12.87
N THR A 29 -11.57 -10.63 12.52
CA THR A 29 -11.56 -11.20 11.15
C THR A 29 -12.70 -12.19 11.04
N SER A 30 -13.72 -11.88 10.24
CA SER A 30 -14.78 -12.82 9.90
C SER A 30 -14.49 -13.46 8.54
N CYS A 31 -14.35 -14.78 8.49
CA CYS A 31 -14.09 -15.52 7.26
C CYS A 31 -15.28 -16.43 6.92
N THR A 32 -15.75 -16.35 5.68
CA THR A 32 -16.74 -17.25 5.10
C THR A 32 -16.05 -18.22 4.14
N CYS A 33 -16.44 -19.49 4.17
CA CYS A 33 -15.98 -20.46 3.18
C CYS A 33 -16.81 -20.34 1.90
N ASP A 34 -16.15 -20.15 0.76
CA ASP A 34 -16.83 -19.98 -0.53
C ASP A 34 -16.74 -21.22 -1.42
N SER A 35 -15.77 -22.10 -1.17
CA SER A 35 -15.56 -23.30 -2.00
C SER A 35 -15.09 -24.47 -1.17
N PHE A 36 -15.58 -25.66 -1.54
CA PHE A 36 -15.30 -26.92 -0.85
C PHE A 36 -14.71 -27.93 -1.81
N SER A 37 -13.79 -28.76 -1.31
CA SER A 37 -13.38 -30.03 -1.91
C SER A 37 -13.67 -31.14 -0.91
N GLY A 38 -14.75 -31.88 -1.15
CA GLY A 38 -15.34 -32.77 -0.14
C GLY A 38 -15.82 -31.96 1.07
N ASN A 39 -15.32 -32.30 2.27
CA ASN A 39 -15.65 -31.61 3.53
C ASN A 39 -14.61 -30.55 3.93
N VAL A 40 -13.62 -30.28 3.08
CA VAL A 40 -12.56 -29.31 3.36
C VAL A 40 -12.85 -28.03 2.59
N CYS A 41 -12.84 -26.90 3.28
CA CYS A 41 -12.93 -25.60 2.63
C CYS A 41 -11.62 -25.30 1.90
N THR A 42 -11.68 -25.02 0.60
CA THR A 42 -10.52 -24.73 -0.24
C THR A 42 -10.34 -23.25 -0.52
N LYS A 43 -11.38 -22.44 -0.29
CA LYS A 43 -11.36 -21.00 -0.52
C LYS A 43 -12.17 -20.28 0.55
N TYR A 44 -11.54 -19.27 1.16
CA TYR A 44 -12.17 -18.40 2.13
C TYR A 44 -12.22 -16.97 1.61
N THR A 45 -13.34 -16.29 1.86
CA THR A 45 -13.46 -14.84 1.80
C THR A 45 -13.44 -14.30 3.22
N CYS A 46 -12.44 -13.51 3.55
CA CYS A 46 -12.28 -12.90 4.86
C CYS A 46 -12.54 -11.40 4.79
N SER A 47 -13.26 -10.89 5.77
CA SER A 47 -13.47 -9.47 5.99
C SER A 47 -12.98 -9.07 7.37
N THR A 48 -12.24 -7.98 7.44
CA THR A 48 -11.82 -7.37 8.69
C THR A 48 -12.60 -6.07 8.88
N ALA A 49 -13.16 -5.84 10.08
CA ALA A 49 -13.53 -4.47 10.47
C ALA A 49 -12.31 -3.57 10.25
N PRO A 50 -12.41 -2.40 9.61
CA PRO A 50 -11.23 -1.75 9.04
C PRO A 50 -10.41 -1.01 10.10
N PRO A 51 -9.17 -1.45 10.39
CA PRO A 51 -8.09 -0.52 10.59
C PRO A 51 -7.23 -0.47 9.34
N SER A 52 -7.13 0.74 8.80
CA SER A 52 -6.49 1.07 7.52
C SER A 52 -4.97 1.01 7.58
N LEU A 53 -4.39 -0.16 7.82
CA LEU A 53 -2.97 -0.38 7.59
C LEU A 53 -2.73 -0.30 6.08
N LYS A 54 -1.86 0.58 5.63
CA LYS A 54 -1.64 0.96 4.22
C LYS A 54 -0.15 0.83 3.87
N CYS A 55 0.43 -0.33 4.15
CA CYS A 55 1.86 -0.42 4.52
C CYS A 55 2.50 -1.79 4.25
N PHE A 56 3.83 -1.81 4.42
CA PHE A 56 4.67 -3.00 4.53
C PHE A 56 5.21 -3.14 5.97
N PRO A 57 5.54 -4.36 6.44
CA PRO A 57 6.17 -4.53 7.74
C PRO A 57 7.65 -4.11 7.72
N GLY A 58 8.20 -3.84 8.91
CA GLY A 58 9.60 -3.42 9.05
C GLY A 58 10.63 -4.44 8.57
N SER A 59 10.29 -5.73 8.57
CA SER A 59 11.14 -6.83 8.10
C SER A 59 11.30 -6.88 6.57
N SER A 60 10.48 -6.14 5.83
CA SER A 60 10.54 -6.10 4.36
C SER A 60 11.87 -5.55 3.87
N GLN A 61 12.37 -6.09 2.76
CA GLN A 61 13.68 -5.77 2.20
C GLN A 61 13.54 -4.82 1.02
N LEU A 62 14.34 -3.76 1.05
CA LEU A 62 14.55 -2.82 -0.05
C LEU A 62 15.89 -3.11 -0.71
N ILE A 63 15.99 -2.86 -2.02
CA ILE A 63 17.25 -2.91 -2.76
C ILE A 63 17.76 -1.48 -2.88
N LEU A 64 18.98 -1.23 -2.40
CA LEU A 64 19.65 0.07 -2.49
C LEU A 64 20.44 0.20 -3.79
N GLU A 65 20.81 1.43 -4.14
CA GLU A 65 21.58 1.77 -5.37
C GLU A 65 22.96 1.11 -5.41
N ASP A 66 23.56 0.79 -4.27
CA ASP A 66 24.81 0.03 -4.18
C ASP A 66 24.63 -1.50 -4.34
N GLY A 67 23.39 -1.95 -4.58
CA GLY A 67 23.02 -3.36 -4.70
C GLY A 67 22.82 -4.07 -3.36
N SER A 68 23.04 -3.38 -2.23
CA SER A 68 22.80 -3.96 -0.91
C SER A 68 21.32 -4.03 -0.57
N PHE A 69 20.97 -4.93 0.36
CA PHE A 69 19.62 -5.03 0.90
C PHE A 69 19.53 -4.28 2.23
N LYS A 70 18.43 -3.56 2.42
CA LYS A 70 18.14 -2.85 3.67
C LYS A 70 16.72 -3.16 4.14
N ALA A 71 16.57 -3.53 5.41
CA ALA A 71 15.27 -3.70 6.03
C ALA A 71 14.53 -2.36 6.10
N LEU A 72 13.22 -2.36 5.84
CA LEU A 72 12.40 -1.16 5.81
C LEU A 72 12.34 -0.45 7.16
N SER A 73 12.46 -1.19 8.28
CA SER A 73 12.58 -0.61 9.62
C SER A 73 13.87 0.20 9.85
N ALA A 74 14.91 -0.07 9.06
CA ALA A 74 16.19 0.61 9.10
C ALA A 74 16.36 1.64 7.96
N ALA A 75 15.37 1.76 7.07
CA ALA A 75 15.39 2.71 5.97
C ALA A 75 15.22 4.14 6.47
N THR A 76 15.98 5.07 5.90
CA THR A 76 15.90 6.49 6.23
C THR A 76 15.56 7.32 5.01
N ILE A 77 14.98 8.50 5.23
CA ILE A 77 14.81 9.50 4.18
C ILE A 77 16.18 9.77 3.53
N GLY A 78 16.21 9.80 2.21
CA GLY A 78 17.43 9.94 1.41
C GLY A 78 18.03 8.62 0.92
N ASP A 79 17.68 7.47 1.52
CA ASP A 79 18.10 6.16 0.99
C ASP A 79 17.58 6.00 -0.43
N ARG A 80 18.49 5.75 -1.38
CA ARG A 80 18.15 5.56 -2.81
C ARG A 80 17.77 4.11 -3.04
N VAL A 81 16.49 3.87 -3.28
CA VAL A 81 15.88 2.54 -3.38
C VAL A 81 15.42 2.26 -4.79
N LEU A 82 15.43 0.99 -5.18
CA LEU A 82 14.94 0.56 -6.50
C LEU A 82 13.43 0.82 -6.60
N VAL A 83 13.00 1.52 -7.65
CA VAL A 83 11.60 1.94 -7.81
C VAL A 83 10.92 1.41 -9.06
N ASN A 84 11.66 0.94 -10.06
CA ASN A 84 11.08 0.49 -11.33
C ASN A 84 11.99 -0.49 -12.07
N LYS A 85 11.50 -0.93 -13.23
CA LYS A 85 12.14 -1.90 -14.12
C LYS A 85 13.40 -1.43 -14.82
N ASP A 86 13.60 -0.12 -14.95
CA ASP A 86 14.70 0.47 -15.72
C ASP A 86 15.96 0.61 -14.85
N ASN A 87 16.05 -0.21 -13.79
CA ASN A 87 17.05 -0.13 -12.73
C ASN A 87 17.19 1.30 -12.15
N ALA A 88 16.06 2.02 -12.04
CA ALA A 88 16.07 3.37 -11.52
C ALA A 88 15.98 3.37 -9.99
N TYR A 89 16.83 4.19 -9.39
CA TYR A 89 16.88 4.41 -7.95
C TYR A 89 16.46 5.83 -7.59
N GLU A 90 15.56 5.94 -6.63
CA GLU A 90 15.06 7.22 -6.12
C GLU A 90 15.22 7.30 -4.60
N PRO A 91 15.52 8.48 -4.04
CA PRO A 91 15.53 8.65 -2.60
C PRO A 91 14.13 8.41 -2.03
N ILE A 92 14.05 7.78 -0.86
CA ILE A 92 12.87 7.87 0.00
C ILE A 92 12.73 9.33 0.41
N ILE A 93 11.62 9.96 0.02
CA ILE A 93 11.34 11.37 0.30
C ILE A 93 10.46 11.55 1.54
N GLY A 94 9.98 10.47 2.16
CA GLY A 94 9.17 10.51 3.37
C GLY A 94 8.48 9.19 3.64
N PHE A 95 7.76 9.13 4.77
CA PHE A 95 6.86 8.02 5.11
C PHE A 95 5.44 8.58 5.28
N ILE A 96 4.49 8.04 4.51
CA ILE A 96 3.07 8.43 4.60
C ILE A 96 2.49 7.97 5.95
N HIS A 97 2.88 6.77 6.37
CA HIS A 97 2.53 6.16 7.65
C HIS A 97 3.73 5.39 8.18
N ALA A 98 4.00 5.49 9.47
CA ALA A 98 4.99 4.67 10.14
C ALA A 98 4.58 4.44 11.60
N LYS A 99 4.63 3.19 12.05
CA LYS A 99 4.56 2.84 13.47
C LYS A 99 5.51 1.68 13.72
N ARG A 100 6.45 1.87 14.65
CA ARG A 100 7.55 0.91 14.87
C ARG A 100 7.19 -0.20 15.85
N GLU A 101 6.28 0.11 16.75
CA GLU A 101 5.84 -0.76 17.85
C GLU A 101 4.51 -1.43 17.49
N ASP A 102 4.21 -2.53 18.18
CA ASP A 102 3.09 -3.45 17.95
C ASP A 102 3.24 -4.44 16.79
N LEU A 103 2.39 -5.46 16.84
CA LEU A 103 2.23 -6.48 15.82
C LEU A 103 0.99 -6.19 14.98
N PHE A 104 1.15 -6.25 13.67
CA PHE A 104 0.09 -6.03 12.69
C PHE A 104 -0.03 -7.23 11.76
N GLU A 105 -1.23 -7.49 11.26
CA GLU A 105 -1.47 -8.54 10.27
C GLU A 105 -1.13 -8.05 8.85
N PHE A 106 -0.48 -8.93 8.09
CA PHE A 106 -0.12 -8.73 6.69
C PHE A 106 -0.44 -10.00 5.90
N LEU A 107 -0.69 -9.83 4.60
CA LEU A 107 -0.63 -10.93 3.64
C LEU A 107 0.83 -11.27 3.40
N ALA A 108 1.16 -12.55 3.54
CA ALA A 108 2.37 -13.15 2.99
C ALA A 108 2.00 -13.80 1.67
N ILE A 109 2.35 -13.13 0.58
CA ILE A 109 2.16 -13.57 -0.80
C ILE A 109 3.47 -14.19 -1.27
N GLU A 110 3.51 -15.51 -1.35
CA GLU A 110 4.65 -16.26 -1.88
C GLU A 110 4.55 -16.30 -3.41
N VAL A 111 5.63 -15.90 -4.06
CA VAL A 111 5.71 -15.68 -5.50
C VAL A 111 6.90 -16.45 -6.04
N GLN A 112 6.66 -17.26 -7.08
CA GLN A 112 7.69 -17.95 -7.83
C GLN A 112 7.89 -17.28 -9.19
N SER A 113 9.12 -16.91 -9.51
CA SER A 113 9.44 -16.32 -10.80
C SER A 113 9.27 -17.34 -11.93
N ALA A 114 8.56 -16.97 -12.99
CA ALA A 114 8.49 -17.75 -14.21
C ALA A 114 9.83 -17.70 -14.94
N GLY A 115 10.44 -18.86 -15.18
CA GLY A 115 11.72 -18.97 -15.89
C GLY A 115 12.96 -18.89 -15.00
N SER A 116 12.82 -18.74 -13.69
CA SER A 116 13.91 -18.90 -12.72
C SER A 116 13.44 -19.68 -11.49
N ASN A 117 14.33 -20.38 -10.79
CA ASN A 117 13.98 -21.06 -9.53
C ASN A 117 13.96 -20.07 -8.34
N LEU A 118 13.72 -18.79 -8.60
CA LEU A 118 13.67 -17.75 -7.57
C LEU A 118 12.28 -17.70 -6.94
N THR A 119 12.23 -17.84 -5.63
CA THR A 119 11.02 -17.62 -4.83
C THR A 119 11.23 -16.40 -3.94
N SER A 120 10.21 -15.55 -3.85
CA SER A 120 10.15 -14.44 -2.90
C SER A 120 8.84 -14.46 -2.13
N THR A 121 8.81 -13.83 -0.97
CA THR A 121 7.57 -13.61 -0.22
C THR A 121 7.39 -12.13 0.01
N LEU A 122 6.35 -11.55 -0.60
CA LEU A 122 5.94 -10.17 -0.33
C LEU A 122 5.07 -10.14 0.93
N LEU A 123 5.43 -9.30 1.89
CA LEU A 123 4.63 -9.03 3.08
C LEU A 123 3.96 -7.66 2.94
N VAL A 124 2.62 -7.61 2.91
CA VAL A 124 1.90 -6.39 2.53
C VAL A 124 0.48 -6.36 3.09
N SER A 125 -0.06 -5.17 3.41
CA SER A 125 -1.45 -5.05 3.85
C SER A 125 -2.44 -5.30 2.70
N CYS A 126 -3.63 -5.82 3.00
CA CYS A 126 -4.58 -6.26 1.96
C CYS A 126 -5.05 -5.15 1.01
N ASN A 127 -5.07 -3.90 1.48
CA ASN A 127 -5.45 -2.71 0.71
C ASN A 127 -4.27 -2.04 -0.01
N HIS A 128 -3.03 -2.54 0.12
CA HIS A 128 -1.90 -1.93 -0.56
C HIS A 128 -1.92 -2.28 -2.04
N LEU A 129 -1.54 -1.34 -2.90
CA LEU A 129 -1.51 -1.60 -4.33
C LEU A 129 -0.20 -2.27 -4.75
N ILE A 130 -0.33 -3.40 -5.45
CA ILE A 130 0.77 -4.09 -6.13
C ILE A 130 0.43 -4.25 -7.61
N PHE A 131 1.45 -4.35 -8.46
CA PHE A 131 1.26 -4.35 -9.91
C PHE A 131 1.03 -5.75 -10.46
N ASP A 132 -0.09 -5.92 -11.14
CA ASP A 132 -0.44 -7.12 -11.89
C ASP A 132 0.43 -7.19 -13.15
N PHE A 133 0.98 -8.36 -13.44
CA PHE A 133 1.85 -8.54 -14.60
C PHE A 133 1.06 -8.55 -15.91
N ASP A 134 -0.17 -9.08 -15.90
CA ASP A 134 -0.95 -9.34 -17.11
C ASP A 134 -1.68 -8.12 -17.61
N SER A 135 -2.31 -7.35 -16.71
CA SER A 135 -2.93 -6.08 -17.07
C SER A 135 -1.95 -4.91 -17.06
N GLY A 136 -0.84 -5.02 -16.33
CA GLY A 136 0.07 -3.91 -16.07
C GLY A 136 -0.45 -2.91 -15.04
N ASP A 137 -1.69 -3.07 -14.59
CA ASP A 137 -2.35 -2.17 -13.66
C ASP A 137 -2.05 -2.53 -12.20
N ALA A 138 -2.14 -1.54 -11.33
CA ALA A 138 -2.09 -1.76 -9.89
C ALA A 138 -3.46 -2.22 -9.36
N ARG A 139 -3.48 -3.20 -8.47
CA ARG A 139 -4.68 -3.62 -7.73
C ARG A 139 -4.35 -3.91 -6.27
N PHE A 140 -5.38 -3.98 -5.45
CA PHE A 140 -5.22 -4.28 -4.02
C PHE A 140 -4.64 -5.68 -3.81
N ALA A 141 -3.64 -5.79 -2.93
CA ALA A 141 -2.95 -7.05 -2.64
C ALA A 141 -3.92 -8.16 -2.20
N GLY A 142 -4.98 -7.82 -1.46
CA GLY A 142 -6.02 -8.75 -1.03
C GLY A 142 -6.92 -9.29 -2.15
N LYS A 143 -6.78 -8.77 -3.37
CA LYS A 143 -7.48 -9.28 -4.55
C LYS A 143 -6.63 -10.23 -5.40
N PHE A 144 -5.35 -10.44 -5.03
CA PHE A 144 -4.51 -11.44 -5.68
C PHE A 144 -4.80 -12.83 -5.11
N ARG A 145 -4.82 -13.82 -6.01
CA ARG A 145 -5.08 -15.22 -5.74
C ARG A 145 -3.91 -16.07 -6.21
N VAL A 146 -3.86 -17.32 -5.75
CA VAL A 146 -2.92 -18.29 -6.30
C VAL A 146 -3.19 -18.49 -7.79
N GLY A 147 -2.12 -18.48 -8.59
CA GLY A 147 -2.14 -18.48 -10.06
C GLY A 147 -2.13 -17.09 -10.69
N ASP A 148 -2.45 -16.02 -9.95
CA ASP A 148 -2.26 -14.65 -10.47
C ASP A 148 -0.76 -14.34 -10.60
N ARG A 149 -0.42 -13.38 -11.48
CA ARG A 149 0.96 -12.99 -11.73
C ARG A 149 1.24 -11.55 -11.31
N VAL A 150 2.24 -11.36 -10.47
CA VAL A 150 2.74 -10.04 -10.05
C VAL A 150 4.00 -9.67 -10.83
N GLN A 151 4.28 -8.37 -10.91
CA GLN A 151 5.53 -7.88 -11.49
C GLN A 151 6.70 -8.06 -10.50
N MET A 152 7.53 -9.08 -10.72
CA MET A 152 8.79 -9.26 -10.01
C MET A 152 9.94 -8.58 -10.75
N LEU A 153 10.92 -8.04 -10.04
CA LEU A 153 12.14 -7.52 -10.63
C LEU A 153 13.32 -8.45 -10.35
N HIS A 154 14.01 -8.82 -11.41
CA HIS A 154 15.24 -9.60 -11.34
C HIS A 154 16.15 -9.21 -12.52
N ASN A 155 17.43 -8.92 -12.25
CA ASN A 155 18.43 -8.53 -13.24
C ASN A 155 17.91 -7.47 -14.23
N ASP A 156 17.37 -6.37 -13.72
CA ASP A 156 16.87 -5.22 -14.51
C ASP A 156 15.72 -5.55 -15.47
N GLN A 157 14.99 -6.64 -15.20
CA GLN A 157 13.83 -7.06 -15.97
C GLN A 157 12.62 -7.27 -15.07
N ILE A 158 11.43 -6.90 -15.58
CA ILE A 158 10.18 -7.38 -15.00
C ILE A 158 9.96 -8.80 -15.47
N LEU A 159 9.93 -9.72 -14.53
CA LEU A 159 9.54 -11.11 -14.75
C LEU A 159 8.12 -11.34 -14.21
N PRO A 160 7.34 -12.23 -14.84
CA PRO A 160 6.12 -12.71 -14.23
C PRO A 160 6.49 -13.50 -12.98
N GLY A 161 5.94 -13.10 -11.84
CA GLY A 161 5.98 -13.89 -10.61
C GLY A 161 4.61 -14.50 -10.36
N GLU A 162 4.50 -15.82 -10.46
CA GLU A 162 3.25 -16.52 -10.15
C GLU A 162 3.06 -16.59 -8.64
N VAL A 163 1.91 -16.15 -8.16
CA VAL A 163 1.51 -16.31 -6.76
C VAL A 163 1.24 -17.78 -6.53
N ILE A 164 2.04 -18.43 -5.69
CA ILE A 164 1.90 -19.86 -5.36
C ILE A 164 1.23 -20.08 -4.01
N LYS A 165 1.23 -19.07 -3.13
CA LYS A 165 0.61 -19.15 -1.81
C LYS A 165 0.24 -17.78 -1.26
N VAL A 166 -0.90 -17.70 -0.60
CA VAL A 166 -1.31 -16.52 0.18
C VAL A 166 -1.69 -16.98 1.59
N LYS A 167 -1.13 -16.32 2.61
CA LYS A 167 -1.47 -16.57 4.02
C LYS A 167 -1.41 -15.28 4.83
N LEU A 168 -2.08 -15.27 5.99
CA LEU A 168 -1.92 -14.18 6.95
C LEU A 168 -0.71 -14.43 7.85
N THR A 169 -0.01 -13.35 8.21
CA THR A 169 1.09 -13.38 9.18
C THR A 169 1.09 -12.10 10.02
N LYS A 170 1.59 -12.18 11.25
CA LYS A 170 1.79 -11.02 12.11
C LYS A 170 3.25 -10.58 12.04
N GLN A 171 3.47 -9.30 11.82
CA GLN A 171 4.81 -8.70 11.74
C GLN A 171 4.87 -7.42 12.56
N GLN A 172 6.07 -7.08 13.00
CA GLN A 172 6.29 -5.91 13.83
C GLN A 172 6.35 -4.64 13.00
N GLY A 173 5.58 -3.65 13.45
CA GLY A 173 5.52 -2.32 12.85
C GLY A 173 4.92 -2.30 11.44
N PHE A 174 4.64 -1.10 10.96
CA PHE A 174 4.21 -0.83 9.60
C PHE A 174 4.86 0.44 9.06
N TYR A 175 5.14 0.46 7.77
CA TYR A 175 5.81 1.57 7.09
C TYR A 175 5.25 1.73 5.67
N ALA A 176 5.01 2.97 5.26
CA ALA A 176 4.57 3.35 3.93
C ALA A 176 5.57 4.37 3.36
N PRO A 177 6.71 3.92 2.80
CA PRO A 177 7.70 4.81 2.20
C PRO A 177 7.10 5.52 0.98
N LEU A 178 7.59 6.72 0.71
CA LEU A 178 7.19 7.53 -0.44
C LEU A 178 8.42 7.85 -1.29
N THR A 179 8.30 7.61 -2.59
CA THR A 179 9.29 7.98 -3.61
C THR A 179 8.68 8.98 -4.58
N LYS A 180 9.49 9.51 -5.50
CA LYS A 180 9.02 10.55 -6.45
C LYS A 180 8.11 9.94 -7.51
N SER A 181 8.47 8.77 -8.02
CA SER A 181 7.71 7.94 -8.96
C SER A 181 6.42 7.39 -8.36
N GLY A 182 6.32 7.29 -7.03
CA GLY A 182 5.16 6.69 -6.38
C GLY A 182 5.19 5.16 -6.41
N THR A 183 6.32 4.56 -6.80
CA THR A 183 6.55 3.11 -6.83
C THR A 183 7.78 2.74 -6.01
N ILE A 184 7.85 1.48 -5.60
CA ILE A 184 8.96 0.93 -4.83
C ILE A 184 9.03 -0.58 -5.04
N VAL A 185 10.23 -1.13 -5.02
CA VAL A 185 10.44 -2.58 -5.06
C VAL A 185 10.67 -3.10 -3.65
N VAL A 186 9.80 -3.99 -3.20
CA VAL A 186 9.84 -4.59 -1.87
C VAL A 186 9.90 -6.09 -2.01
N ASN A 187 10.90 -6.73 -1.41
CA ASN A 187 11.18 -8.16 -1.53
C ASN A 187 11.22 -8.62 -3.01
N GLY A 188 11.73 -7.77 -3.91
CA GLY A 188 11.81 -8.06 -5.34
C GLY A 188 10.48 -7.97 -6.10
N VAL A 189 9.38 -7.52 -5.48
CA VAL A 189 8.08 -7.29 -6.15
C VAL A 189 7.85 -5.79 -6.31
N LEU A 190 7.40 -5.36 -7.49
CA LEU A 190 7.03 -3.97 -7.74
C LEU A 190 5.70 -3.64 -7.05
N ALA A 191 5.73 -2.58 -6.25
CA ALA A 191 4.56 -2.09 -5.54
C ALA A 191 4.40 -0.57 -5.69
N SER A 192 3.17 -0.11 -5.48
CA SER A 192 2.85 1.30 -5.36
C SER A 192 3.25 1.83 -3.98
N ASN A 193 3.41 3.14 -3.80
CA ASN A 193 3.45 3.76 -2.47
C ASN A 193 2.04 3.99 -1.88
N TYR A 194 0.98 3.70 -2.62
CA TYR A 194 -0.41 4.04 -2.27
C TYR A 194 -1.30 2.82 -1.99
N ALA A 195 -2.29 3.03 -1.12
CA ALA A 195 -3.17 1.96 -0.61
C ALA A 195 -4.61 2.43 -0.29
N THR A 196 -5.01 3.61 -0.80
CA THR A 196 -6.35 4.19 -0.51
C THR A 196 -7.35 3.92 -1.61
N VAL A 197 -6.94 4.15 -2.86
CA VAL A 197 -7.80 4.11 -4.05
C VAL A 197 -7.20 3.12 -5.02
N SER A 198 -8.03 2.31 -5.69
CA SER A 198 -7.56 1.26 -6.62
C SER A 198 -6.78 1.77 -7.84
N ASN A 199 -6.88 3.08 -8.13
CA ASN A 199 -6.20 3.70 -9.26
C ASN A 199 -4.90 4.37 -8.81
N HIS A 200 -3.76 3.72 -9.08
CA HIS A 200 -2.43 4.25 -8.80
C HIS A 200 -2.21 5.64 -9.42
N ALA A 201 -2.58 5.85 -10.69
CA ALA A 201 -2.34 7.12 -11.38
C ALA A 201 -3.16 8.28 -10.76
N LEU A 202 -4.38 8.00 -10.30
CA LEU A 202 -5.19 8.97 -9.58
C LEU A 202 -4.57 9.29 -8.21
N ALA A 203 -4.24 8.27 -7.42
CA ALA A 203 -3.58 8.45 -6.14
C ALA A 203 -2.26 9.23 -6.28
N HIS A 204 -1.46 8.89 -7.30
CA HIS A 204 -0.21 9.55 -7.60
C HIS A 204 -0.40 11.03 -7.94
N ARG A 205 -1.39 11.38 -8.78
CA ARG A 205 -1.72 12.78 -9.11
C ARG A 205 -2.12 13.58 -7.88
N VAL A 206 -3.01 13.02 -7.06
CA VAL A 206 -3.49 13.65 -5.83
C VAL A 206 -2.34 13.88 -4.84
N MET A 207 -1.49 12.87 -4.66
CA MET A 207 -0.31 12.96 -3.79
C MET A 207 0.80 13.86 -4.37
N GLY A 208 0.64 14.38 -5.60
CA GLY A 208 1.59 15.32 -6.21
C GLY A 208 1.74 16.61 -5.44
N ILE A 209 0.66 17.13 -4.85
CA ILE A 209 0.69 18.32 -3.98
C ILE A 209 1.55 18.04 -2.74
N TYR A 210 1.38 16.86 -2.16
CA TYR A 210 2.16 16.44 -1.00
C TYR A 210 3.66 16.29 -1.32
N ARG A 211 3.98 15.64 -2.45
CA ARG A 211 5.37 15.52 -2.92
C ARG A 211 6.00 16.88 -3.23
N TRP A 212 5.24 17.81 -3.81
CA TRP A 212 5.69 19.18 -4.05
C TRP A 212 5.97 19.92 -2.75
N TRP A 213 5.11 19.77 -1.74
CA TRP A 213 5.32 20.36 -0.42
C TRP A 213 6.60 19.84 0.24
N ILE A 214 6.80 18.51 0.26
CA ILE A 214 8.03 17.88 0.77
C ILE A 214 9.27 18.39 0.00
N SER A 215 9.17 18.53 -1.32
CA SER A 215 10.27 19.03 -2.14
C SER A 215 10.70 20.46 -1.78
N LEU A 216 9.80 21.29 -1.26
CA LEU A 216 10.11 22.67 -0.90
C LEU A 216 10.59 22.82 0.54
N PHE A 217 9.98 22.09 1.47
CA PHE A 217 10.20 22.29 2.91
C PHE A 217 11.00 21.18 3.57
N GLY A 218 11.38 20.14 2.82
CA GLY A 218 12.03 18.95 3.34
C GLY A 218 11.05 18.02 4.05
N ALA A 219 11.45 16.76 4.19
CA ALA A 219 10.74 15.79 5.01
C ALA A 219 11.20 15.93 6.47
N SER A 220 10.24 16.21 7.35
CA SER A 220 10.44 16.32 8.80
C SER A 220 9.66 15.18 9.49
N ALA A 221 9.95 14.87 10.76
CA ALA A 221 9.10 13.96 11.55
C ALA A 221 7.62 14.42 11.56
N SER A 222 7.38 15.73 11.43
CA SER A 222 6.04 16.31 11.26
C SER A 222 5.37 16.04 9.91
N SER A 223 6.09 15.51 8.91
CA SER A 223 5.52 15.03 7.64
C SER A 223 4.88 13.65 7.77
N GLU A 224 5.27 12.85 8.77
CA GLU A 224 4.62 11.55 9.07
C GLU A 224 3.22 11.74 9.67
N HIS A 225 2.86 12.96 10.08
CA HIS A 225 1.58 13.32 10.69
C HIS A 225 0.98 14.56 10.00
N LEU A 226 0.60 14.46 8.73
CA LEU A 226 -0.40 15.37 8.13
C LEU A 226 -1.79 14.71 8.07
N PRO A 227 -2.45 14.43 9.21
CA PRO A 227 -3.81 13.91 9.22
C PRO A 227 -4.76 14.85 8.46
N TRP A 228 -4.57 16.16 8.58
CA TRP A 228 -5.40 17.16 7.90
C TRP A 228 -5.28 17.13 6.37
N LEU A 229 -4.11 16.80 5.80
CA LEU A 229 -3.95 16.73 4.36
C LEU A 229 -4.62 15.47 3.82
N MET A 230 -4.46 14.33 4.50
CA MET A 230 -5.16 13.10 4.11
C MET A 230 -6.68 13.25 4.25
N GLU A 231 -7.16 13.92 5.31
CA GLU A 231 -8.59 14.25 5.48
C GLU A 231 -9.10 15.24 4.42
N ALA A 232 -8.33 16.27 4.09
CA ALA A 232 -8.66 17.21 3.03
C ALA A 232 -8.71 16.50 1.66
N LEU A 233 -7.77 15.60 1.39
CA LEU A 233 -7.73 14.82 0.15
C LEU A 233 -8.89 13.82 0.07
N MET A 234 -9.23 13.14 1.17
CA MET A 234 -10.43 12.29 1.24
C MET A 234 -11.72 13.10 1.09
N SER A 235 -11.75 14.33 1.59
CA SER A 235 -12.89 15.24 1.44
C SER A 235 -13.02 15.77 0.01
N VAL A 236 -11.90 16.05 -0.66
CA VAL A 236 -11.86 16.40 -2.08
C VAL A 236 -12.33 15.22 -2.93
N GLU A 237 -11.94 13.98 -2.62
CA GLU A 237 -12.43 12.78 -3.30
C GLU A 237 -13.94 12.59 -3.11
N LYS A 238 -14.43 12.73 -1.87
CA LYS A 238 -15.88 12.69 -1.57
C LYS A 238 -16.64 13.79 -2.34
N MET A 239 -16.06 14.99 -2.42
CA MET A 239 -16.64 16.12 -3.15
C MET A 239 -16.60 15.91 -4.67
N ILE A 240 -15.53 15.32 -5.23
CA ILE A 240 -15.46 14.93 -6.65
C ILE A 240 -16.50 13.86 -6.97
N ARG A 241 -16.67 12.84 -6.12
CA ARG A 241 -17.71 11.81 -6.26
C ARG A 241 -19.12 12.41 -6.22
N TRP A 242 -19.33 13.40 -5.35
CA TRP A 242 -20.61 14.10 -5.20
C TRP A 242 -20.91 15.04 -6.38
N CYS A 243 -19.94 15.82 -6.85
CA CYS A 243 -20.10 16.75 -7.97
C CYS A 243 -20.14 16.08 -9.34
N SER A 244 -19.46 14.95 -9.52
CA SER A 244 -19.23 14.35 -10.85
C SER A 244 -20.18 13.21 -11.22
N GLY A 245 -21.20 12.93 -10.39
CA GLY A 245 -22.24 11.93 -10.65
C GLY A 245 -21.75 10.71 -11.44
N GLN A 246 -20.95 9.83 -10.82
CA GLN A 246 -20.42 8.57 -11.39
C GLN A 246 -19.67 8.63 -12.74
N VAL A 247 -19.48 9.78 -13.38
CA VAL A 247 -18.99 9.83 -14.78
C VAL A 247 -17.46 9.99 -14.90
N LEU A 248 -16.73 10.21 -13.81
CA LEU A 248 -15.26 10.23 -13.84
C LEU A 248 -14.66 9.23 -12.85
N THR A 249 -14.10 8.17 -13.43
CA THR A 249 -13.19 7.15 -12.89
C THR A 249 -13.85 5.93 -12.21
N GLY A 250 -13.67 4.75 -12.82
CA GLY A 250 -13.98 3.43 -12.25
C GLY A 250 -13.07 3.03 -11.08
N SER A 251 -12.60 4.00 -10.29
CA SER A 251 -11.79 3.78 -9.09
C SER A 251 -12.68 3.47 -7.89
N HIS A 252 -12.22 2.57 -7.03
CA HIS A 252 -12.94 2.15 -5.84
C HIS A 252 -11.98 2.10 -4.64
N ILE A 253 -12.55 2.29 -3.45
CA ILE A 253 -11.84 2.12 -2.17
C ILE A 253 -11.89 0.63 -1.83
N TYR A 254 -10.85 0.14 -1.15
CA TYR A 254 -10.81 -1.25 -0.70
C TYR A 254 -12.01 -1.57 0.20
N ASP A 255 -12.72 -2.64 -0.11
CA ASP A 255 -13.96 -3.07 0.55
C ASP A 255 -13.72 -3.81 1.87
N GLY A 256 -12.45 -4.03 2.26
CA GLY A 256 -12.10 -4.79 3.46
C GLY A 256 -12.08 -6.30 3.23
N VAL A 257 -12.39 -6.76 2.02
CA VAL A 257 -12.60 -8.18 1.70
C VAL A 257 -11.42 -8.73 0.90
N PHE A 258 -10.77 -9.76 1.41
CA PHE A 258 -9.72 -10.50 0.72
C PHE A 258 -10.03 -11.99 0.66
N GLU A 259 -9.41 -12.67 -0.29
CA GLU A 259 -9.56 -14.11 -0.46
C GLU A 259 -8.28 -14.84 -0.08
N VAL A 260 -8.43 -15.96 0.62
CA VAL A 260 -7.33 -16.87 0.96
C VAL A 260 -7.64 -18.23 0.38
N SER A 261 -6.77 -18.73 -0.49
CA SER A 261 -6.84 -20.08 -1.04
C SER A 261 -5.74 -20.94 -0.43
N THR A 262 -6.13 -22.03 0.22
CA THR A 262 -5.20 -23.09 0.60
C THR A 262 -5.13 -24.08 -0.55
N ILE A 263 -4.04 -24.05 -1.31
CA ILE A 263 -3.68 -25.22 -2.13
C ILE A 263 -3.11 -26.24 -1.15
N ILE A 264 -3.84 -27.34 -0.96
CA ILE A 264 -3.37 -28.56 -0.28
C ILE A 264 -2.81 -29.48 -1.36
#